data_AF-W7MTS1-F1
#
_entry.id   AF-W7MTS1-F1
#
_cell.length_a   1.000
_cell.length_b   1.000
_cell.length_c   1.000
_cell.angle_alpha   90.00
_cell.angle_beta   90.00
_cell.angle_gamma   90.00
#
_symmetry.space_group_name_H-M   'P 1'
#
loop_
_entity.id
_entity.type
_entity.pdbx_description
1 polymer ?
#
loop_
_entity_poly.entity_id
_entity_poly.type
_entity_poly.pdbx_seq_one_letter_code
_entity_poly.pdbx_strand_id
1 'polypeptide(L)'
;MSTNSSGHSLLGLPVEVLMCILDHAELCDLYWLSQTCKSMQRLAKRDFRTMVNTNVEDKAEFLLGLAYVLPDHCFCEKHCMLHTVDRHAPLVMSPHCWDYSVNHRRIYVTGYDLQYQHVQLALKYNRLGGSYRDALAPLMRTHYESYSRGPLGPDIHFSATPEIKNGHFLLHEEWILKAHCNLPCYFMNVYVPICNHIDLLGCSPRNNLLQGKWKEAAVVLAKHA
;
A
#
# COMPACT_ATOMS: atom_id res chain seq x y z
N MET A 1 41.68 -28.55 15.76
CA MET A 1 40.45 -29.37 15.83
C MET A 1 39.36 -28.60 15.10
N SER A 2 39.09 -28.95 13.84
CA SER A 2 38.02 -28.32 13.05
C SER A 2 36.86 -29.30 12.99
N THR A 3 35.71 -28.91 13.53
CA THR A 3 34.45 -29.63 13.40
C THR A 3 33.94 -29.46 11.98
N ASN A 4 34.11 -30.47 11.14
CA ASN A 4 33.40 -30.59 9.87
C ASN A 4 31.92 -30.78 10.18
N SER A 5 31.14 -29.70 10.22
CA SER A 5 29.69 -29.82 10.05
C SER A 5 29.47 -30.23 8.60
N SER A 6 29.35 -31.53 8.35
CA SER A 6 28.84 -32.07 7.08
C SER A 6 27.39 -31.65 6.95
N GLY A 7 27.16 -30.39 6.58
CA GLY A 7 25.85 -29.85 6.33
C GLY A 7 25.26 -30.57 5.13
N HIS A 8 24.18 -31.31 5.35
CA HIS A 8 23.39 -31.89 4.27
C HIS A 8 22.86 -30.75 3.39
N SER A 9 23.52 -30.53 2.25
CA SER A 9 23.11 -29.50 1.31
C SER A 9 21.86 -29.97 0.58
N LEU A 10 20.88 -29.08 0.43
CA LEU A 10 19.69 -29.30 -0.39
C LEU A 10 20.05 -29.76 -1.81
N LEU A 11 21.18 -29.25 -2.36
CA LEU A 11 21.69 -29.63 -3.68
C LEU A 11 22.32 -31.02 -3.74
N GLY A 12 22.52 -31.68 -2.59
CA GLY A 12 23.01 -33.06 -2.50
C GLY A 12 21.90 -34.11 -2.57
N LEU A 13 20.63 -33.69 -2.62
CA LEU A 13 19.50 -34.59 -2.80
C LEU A 13 19.43 -35.09 -4.25
N PRO A 14 18.89 -36.31 -4.49
CA PRO A 14 18.53 -36.75 -5.83
C PRO A 14 17.61 -35.75 -6.51
N VAL A 15 17.78 -35.58 -7.83
CA VAL A 15 17.00 -34.61 -8.62
C VAL A 15 15.50 -34.85 -8.50
N GLU A 16 15.09 -36.12 -8.43
CA GLU A 16 13.68 -36.51 -8.33
C GLU A 16 13.07 -36.00 -7.02
N VAL A 17 13.81 -36.11 -5.91
CA VAL A 17 13.39 -35.61 -4.59
C VAL A 17 13.32 -34.09 -4.60
N LEU A 18 14.30 -33.42 -5.23
CA LEU A 18 14.27 -31.97 -5.41
C LEU A 18 13.05 -31.52 -6.21
N MET A 19 12.72 -32.20 -7.30
CA MET A 19 11.52 -31.86 -8.09
C MET A 19 10.24 -32.06 -7.27
N CYS A 20 10.12 -33.13 -6.48
CA CYS A 20 8.96 -33.31 -5.59
C CYS A 20 8.80 -32.17 -4.57
N ILE A 21 9.92 -31.66 -4.02
CA ILE A 21 9.88 -30.50 -3.12
C ILE A 21 9.42 -29.26 -3.88
N LEU A 22 9.99 -29.00 -5.06
CA LEU A 22 9.69 -27.84 -5.89
C LEU A 22 8.26 -27.85 -6.42
N ASP A 23 7.67 -29.02 -6.69
CA ASP A 23 6.28 -29.15 -7.13
C ASP A 23 5.26 -28.84 -6.01
N HIS A 24 5.71 -28.71 -4.77
CA HIS A 24 4.90 -28.27 -3.62
C HIS A 24 5.25 -26.87 -3.13
N ALA A 25 6.23 -26.21 -3.76
CA ALA A 25 6.63 -24.86 -3.40
C ALA A 25 5.71 -23.82 -4.05
N GLU A 26 5.46 -22.72 -3.35
CA GLU A 26 4.71 -21.59 -3.88
C GLU A 26 5.45 -20.90 -5.03
N LEU A 27 4.71 -20.13 -5.84
CA LEU A 27 5.29 -19.43 -7.00
C LEU A 27 6.40 -18.45 -6.61
N CYS A 28 6.22 -17.78 -5.47
CA CYS A 28 7.20 -16.88 -4.87
C CYS A 28 8.51 -17.62 -4.54
N ASP A 29 8.40 -18.77 -3.88
CA ASP A 29 9.56 -19.57 -3.47
C ASP A 29 10.32 -20.09 -4.69
N LEU A 30 9.61 -20.59 -5.70
CA LEU A 30 10.20 -21.03 -6.96
C LEU A 30 10.94 -19.90 -7.67
N TYR A 31 10.38 -18.70 -7.68
CA TYR A 31 11.06 -17.53 -8.24
C TYR A 31 12.36 -17.25 -7.49
N TRP A 32 12.33 -17.15 -6.16
CA TRP A 32 13.54 -16.87 -5.38
C TRP A 32 14.59 -17.96 -5.51
N LEU A 33 14.19 -19.23 -5.44
CA LEU A 33 15.08 -20.36 -5.67
C LEU A 33 15.75 -20.28 -7.04
N SER A 34 15.01 -19.88 -8.09
CA SER A 34 15.57 -19.72 -9.44
C SER A 34 16.66 -18.64 -9.52
N GLN A 35 16.70 -17.68 -8.59
CA GLN A 35 17.71 -16.62 -8.53
C GLN A 35 18.96 -17.01 -7.71
N THR A 36 18.97 -18.16 -7.03
CA THR A 36 20.07 -18.53 -6.11
C THR A 36 21.31 -19.07 -6.81
N CYS A 37 21.16 -20.09 -7.66
CA CYS A 37 22.27 -20.78 -8.32
C CYS A 37 21.84 -21.40 -9.65
N LYS A 38 22.80 -21.78 -10.51
CA LYS A 38 22.50 -22.37 -11.84
C LYS A 38 21.67 -23.66 -11.76
N SER A 39 21.85 -24.48 -10.73
CA SER A 39 21.09 -25.71 -10.56
C SER A 39 19.63 -25.41 -10.23
N MET A 40 19.36 -24.58 -9.22
CA MET A 40 18.00 -24.16 -8.89
C MET A 40 17.38 -23.31 -9.99
N GLN A 41 18.16 -22.50 -10.70
CA GLN A 41 17.70 -21.77 -11.88
C GLN A 41 17.14 -22.71 -12.95
N ARG A 42 17.72 -23.91 -13.13
CA ARG A 42 17.24 -24.90 -14.09
C ARG A 42 16.05 -25.68 -13.55
N LEU A 43 16.10 -26.09 -12.29
CA LEU A 43 15.07 -26.93 -11.65
C LEU A 43 13.79 -26.15 -11.34
N ALA A 44 13.92 -24.95 -10.76
CA ALA A 44 12.83 -24.04 -10.48
C ALA A 44 12.49 -23.13 -11.69
N LYS A 45 13.04 -23.42 -12.88
CA LYS A 45 12.75 -22.63 -14.08
C LYS A 45 11.27 -22.76 -14.42
N ARG A 46 10.52 -21.70 -14.17
CA ARG A 46 9.18 -21.54 -14.71
C ARG A 46 9.19 -20.34 -15.64
N ASP A 47 8.30 -20.35 -16.61
CA ASP A 47 8.06 -19.15 -17.39
C ASP A 47 7.16 -18.21 -16.58
N PHE A 48 7.77 -17.48 -15.64
CA PHE A 48 7.07 -16.53 -14.78
C PHE A 48 6.36 -15.43 -15.58
N ARG A 49 6.70 -15.22 -16.86
CA ARG A 49 5.99 -14.30 -17.76
C ARG A 49 4.72 -14.90 -18.37
N THR A 50 4.66 -16.22 -18.61
CA THR A 50 3.47 -16.89 -19.18
C THR A 50 2.62 -17.64 -18.16
N MET A 51 3.17 -17.95 -16.97
CA MET A 51 2.39 -18.38 -15.79
C MET A 51 1.40 -17.30 -15.33
N VAL A 52 1.48 -16.10 -15.88
CA VAL A 52 0.47 -15.02 -15.85
C VAL A 52 -0.92 -15.47 -16.35
N ASN A 53 -1.04 -16.65 -16.96
CA ASN A 53 -2.32 -17.30 -17.31
C ASN A 53 -2.88 -18.25 -16.24
N THR A 54 -2.28 -18.33 -15.05
CA THR A 54 -2.86 -19.04 -13.90
C THR A 54 -4.03 -18.27 -13.29
N ASN A 55 -4.67 -18.86 -12.29
CA ASN A 55 -5.72 -18.26 -11.52
C ASN A 55 -5.36 -16.82 -11.09
N VAL A 56 -6.32 -15.90 -11.14
CA VAL A 56 -6.07 -14.46 -10.95
C VAL A 56 -5.55 -14.17 -9.55
N GLU A 57 -6.04 -14.91 -8.55
CA GLU A 57 -5.64 -14.80 -7.16
C GLU A 57 -4.17 -15.19 -6.96
N ASP A 58 -3.76 -16.37 -7.44
CA ASP A 58 -2.37 -16.87 -7.33
C ASP A 58 -1.38 -15.91 -7.99
N LYS A 59 -1.78 -15.33 -9.13
CA LYS A 59 -0.99 -14.32 -9.83
C LYS A 59 -0.88 -13.03 -9.01
N ALA A 60 -1.97 -12.55 -8.43
CA ALA A 60 -1.97 -11.34 -7.62
C ALA A 60 -1.08 -11.51 -6.39
N GLU A 61 -1.19 -12.64 -5.69
CA GLU A 61 -0.37 -12.98 -4.53
C GLU A 61 1.11 -13.06 -4.88
N PHE A 62 1.45 -13.73 -5.98
CA PHE A 62 2.83 -13.78 -6.48
C PHE A 62 3.39 -12.38 -6.78
N LEU A 63 2.64 -11.55 -7.50
CA LEU A 63 3.08 -10.20 -7.84
C LEU A 63 3.16 -9.30 -6.61
N LEU A 64 2.28 -9.46 -5.62
CA LEU A 64 2.37 -8.79 -4.32
C LEU A 64 3.65 -9.17 -3.58
N GLY A 65 3.99 -10.46 -3.55
CA GLY A 65 5.25 -10.95 -2.98
C GLY A 65 6.47 -10.36 -3.67
N LEU A 66 6.47 -10.31 -5.00
CA LEU A 66 7.54 -9.64 -5.76
C LEU A 66 7.61 -8.14 -5.49
N ALA A 67 6.47 -7.45 -5.48
CA ALA A 67 6.40 -6.02 -5.17
C ALA A 67 6.94 -5.73 -3.77
N TYR A 68 6.71 -6.62 -2.81
CA TYR A 68 7.21 -6.48 -1.45
C TYR A 68 8.75 -6.52 -1.40
N VAL A 69 9.42 -7.34 -2.20
CA VAL A 69 10.88 -7.50 -2.15
C VAL A 69 11.61 -6.54 -3.10
N LEU A 70 11.08 -6.31 -4.31
CA LEU A 70 11.74 -5.51 -5.34
C LEU A 70 11.58 -4.01 -5.09
N PRO A 71 12.57 -3.27 -4.58
CA PRO A 71 12.41 -1.92 -4.01
C PRO A 71 11.67 -0.93 -4.90
N ASP A 72 12.02 -0.88 -6.19
CA ASP A 72 11.52 0.12 -7.13
C ASP A 72 10.30 -0.39 -7.94
N HIS A 73 9.55 -1.34 -7.38
CA HIS A 73 8.34 -1.90 -8.00
C HIS A 73 7.13 -1.84 -7.06
N CYS A 74 5.95 -1.55 -7.61
CA CYS A 74 4.68 -1.65 -6.89
C CYS A 74 3.70 -2.56 -7.65
N PHE A 75 2.86 -3.26 -6.91
CA PHE A 75 1.78 -4.05 -7.50
C PHE A 75 0.59 -3.14 -7.84
N CYS A 76 0.02 -3.30 -9.02
CA CYS A 76 -1.23 -2.67 -9.41
C CYS A 76 -2.31 -3.74 -9.55
N GLU A 77 -3.31 -3.67 -8.68
CA GLU A 77 -4.46 -4.59 -8.70
C GLU A 77 -5.23 -4.49 -10.01
N LYS A 78 -5.52 -3.28 -10.48
CA LYS A 78 -6.28 -3.02 -11.73
C LYS A 78 -5.67 -3.68 -12.96
N HIS A 79 -4.35 -3.62 -13.10
CA HIS A 79 -3.64 -4.21 -14.24
C HIS A 79 -3.12 -5.63 -13.94
N CYS A 80 -3.20 -6.06 -12.68
CA CYS A 80 -2.59 -7.28 -12.16
C CYS A 80 -1.15 -7.45 -12.69
N MET A 81 -0.32 -6.43 -12.46
CA MET A 81 1.08 -6.38 -12.90
C MET A 81 1.94 -5.52 -11.96
N LEU A 82 3.27 -5.66 -12.10
CA LEU A 82 4.24 -4.79 -11.44
C LEU A 82 4.51 -3.54 -12.29
N HIS A 83 4.45 -2.39 -11.64
CA HIS A 83 4.91 -1.12 -12.21
C HIS A 83 6.24 -0.71 -11.59
N THR A 84 7.11 -0.12 -12.39
CA THR A 84 8.31 0.54 -11.88
C THR A 84 7.93 1.86 -11.24
N VAL A 85 8.54 2.16 -10.09
CA VAL A 85 8.34 3.41 -9.35
C VAL A 85 9.62 4.22 -9.40
N ASP A 86 9.51 5.48 -9.78
CA ASP A 86 10.62 6.41 -9.62
C ASP A 86 10.74 6.79 -8.13
N ARG A 87 11.83 6.34 -7.51
CA ARG A 87 12.15 6.66 -6.11
C ARG A 87 12.32 8.17 -5.86
N HIS A 88 12.63 8.96 -6.89
CA HIS A 88 12.78 10.41 -6.79
C HIS A 88 11.44 11.15 -6.91
N ALA A 89 10.42 10.49 -7.45
CA ALA A 89 9.08 11.02 -7.61
C ALA A 89 8.01 9.94 -7.31
N PRO A 90 7.99 9.39 -6.08
CA PRO A 90 7.15 8.22 -5.75
C PRO A 90 5.64 8.51 -5.76
N LEU A 91 5.26 9.79 -5.88
CA LEU A 91 3.88 10.29 -5.96
C LEU A 91 3.33 10.35 -7.39
N VAL A 92 4.20 10.28 -8.40
CA VAL A 92 3.81 10.45 -9.81
C VAL A 92 3.50 9.08 -10.41
N MET A 93 2.30 8.57 -10.14
CA MET A 93 1.80 7.38 -10.83
C MET A 93 1.13 7.74 -12.15
N SER A 94 1.18 6.79 -13.09
CA SER A 94 0.38 6.85 -14.31
C SER A 94 -1.11 6.95 -13.94
N PRO A 95 -1.86 7.94 -14.50
CA PRO A 95 -3.30 8.09 -14.26
C PRO A 95 -4.12 6.83 -14.55
N HIS A 96 -3.60 5.96 -15.41
CA HIS A 96 -4.23 4.70 -15.78
C HIS A 96 -4.27 3.69 -14.61
N CYS A 97 -3.38 3.83 -13.63
CA CYS A 97 -3.26 2.96 -12.46
C CYS A 97 -3.96 3.49 -11.22
N TRP A 98 -4.72 4.58 -11.34
CA TRP A 98 -5.50 5.10 -10.23
C TRP A 98 -6.45 4.03 -9.72
N ASP A 99 -6.30 3.77 -8.43
CA ASP A 99 -7.10 2.84 -7.69
C ASP A 99 -8.39 3.55 -7.25
N TYR A 100 -9.55 2.94 -7.51
CA TYR A 100 -10.85 3.37 -6.98
C TYR A 100 -11.33 2.41 -5.88
N SER A 101 -10.44 1.59 -5.31
CA SER A 101 -10.77 0.66 -4.23
C SER A 101 -11.27 1.40 -3.00
N VAL A 102 -11.87 0.64 -2.08
CA VAL A 102 -12.28 1.12 -0.74
C VAL A 102 -11.17 1.80 0.05
N ASN A 103 -9.89 1.51 -0.28
CA ASN A 103 -8.72 2.10 0.37
C ASN A 103 -8.25 3.40 -0.31
N HIS A 104 -8.81 3.77 -1.46
CA HIS A 104 -8.60 5.07 -2.07
C HIS A 104 -9.32 6.15 -1.27
N ARG A 105 -8.55 7.14 -0.79
CA ARG A 105 -9.09 8.25 -0.03
C ARG A 105 -8.79 9.56 -0.73
N ARG A 106 -9.79 10.03 -1.48
CA ARG A 106 -9.74 11.31 -2.16
C ARG A 106 -10.69 12.31 -1.53
N ILE A 107 -10.16 13.46 -1.16
CA ILE A 107 -10.92 14.58 -0.63
C ILE A 107 -10.86 15.72 -1.65
N TYR A 108 -11.93 15.87 -2.42
CA TYR A 108 -12.00 16.86 -3.50
C TYR A 108 -11.85 18.31 -3.03
N VAL A 109 -12.36 18.63 -1.83
CA VAL A 109 -12.33 19.99 -1.28
C VAL A 109 -10.91 20.44 -0.92
N THR A 110 -10.06 19.50 -0.51
CA THR A 110 -8.69 19.80 -0.04
C THR A 110 -7.63 19.33 -1.04
N GLY A 111 -8.03 18.63 -2.10
CA GLY A 111 -7.11 18.03 -3.07
C GLY A 111 -6.29 16.87 -2.51
N TYR A 112 -6.53 16.45 -1.26
CA TYR A 112 -5.81 15.32 -0.66
C TYR A 112 -6.22 14.01 -1.33
N ASP A 113 -5.22 13.25 -1.78
CA ASP A 113 -5.42 11.97 -2.46
C ASP A 113 -4.44 10.93 -1.92
N LEU A 114 -4.94 10.01 -1.07
CA LEU A 114 -4.19 8.86 -0.60
C LEU A 114 -4.63 7.61 -1.37
N GLN A 115 -3.71 7.09 -2.17
CA GLN A 115 -3.90 5.85 -2.94
C GLN A 115 -3.24 4.66 -2.23
N TYR A 116 -3.72 3.45 -2.49
CA TYR A 116 -3.19 2.21 -1.90
C TYR A 116 -1.67 2.05 -2.11
N GLN A 117 -1.15 2.45 -3.27
CA GLN A 117 0.28 2.38 -3.58
C GLN A 117 1.13 3.29 -2.70
N HIS A 118 0.59 4.44 -2.24
CA HIS A 118 1.29 5.29 -1.29
C HIS A 118 1.56 4.54 0.02
N VAL A 119 0.55 3.80 0.50
CA VAL A 119 0.67 2.99 1.71
C VAL A 119 1.67 1.86 1.52
N GLN A 120 1.59 1.14 0.40
CA GLN A 120 2.53 0.07 0.08
C GLN A 120 3.99 0.57 0.05
N LEU A 121 4.24 1.68 -0.67
CA LEU A 121 5.58 2.27 -0.77
C LEU A 121 6.07 2.81 0.56
N ALA A 122 5.21 3.45 1.35
CA ALA A 122 5.57 3.96 2.67
C ALA A 122 6.01 2.83 3.61
N LEU A 123 5.22 1.77 3.71
CA LEU A 123 5.55 0.58 4.52
C LEU A 123 6.85 -0.08 4.05
N LYS A 124 7.00 -0.22 2.74
CA LYS A 124 8.16 -0.85 2.13
C LYS A 124 9.44 -0.05 2.32
N TYR A 125 9.44 1.25 2.04
CA TYR A 125 10.61 2.11 2.23
C TYR A 125 10.97 2.26 3.71
N ASN A 126 9.97 2.27 4.60
CA ASN A 126 10.20 2.22 6.04
C ASN A 126 10.91 0.92 6.46
N ARG A 127 10.48 -0.24 5.94
CA ARG A 127 11.13 -1.53 6.19
C ARG A 127 12.56 -1.58 5.62
N LEU A 128 12.76 -1.11 4.39
CA LEU A 128 14.06 -1.13 3.73
C LEU A 128 15.08 -0.18 4.38
N GLY A 129 14.61 0.93 4.94
CA GLY A 129 15.46 1.90 5.65
C GLY A 129 16.59 2.49 4.78
N GLY A 130 17.63 3.01 5.44
CA GLY A 130 18.86 3.44 4.78
C GLY A 130 18.66 4.42 3.63
N SER A 131 18.97 3.98 2.41
CA SER A 131 18.92 4.75 1.16
C SER A 131 17.53 5.13 0.69
N TYR A 132 16.47 4.58 1.28
CA TYR A 132 15.07 4.87 0.92
C TYR A 132 14.44 5.96 1.80
N ARG A 133 15.19 6.55 2.74
CA ARG A 133 14.68 7.63 3.59
C ARG A 133 14.23 8.86 2.80
N ASP A 134 14.97 9.23 1.77
CA ASP A 134 14.63 10.40 0.95
C ASP A 134 13.35 10.17 0.13
N ALA A 135 13.12 8.93 -0.31
CA ALA A 135 11.91 8.52 -1.00
C ALA A 135 10.70 8.36 -0.05
N LEU A 136 10.96 7.99 1.22
CA LEU A 136 9.94 7.88 2.26
C LEU A 136 9.46 9.24 2.77
N ALA A 137 10.35 10.22 2.91
CA ALA A 137 10.05 11.55 3.42
C ALA A 137 8.84 12.24 2.74
N PRO A 138 8.70 12.27 1.41
CA PRO A 138 7.52 12.84 0.76
C PRO A 138 6.25 12.03 1.00
N LEU A 139 6.34 10.70 1.15
CA LEU A 139 5.19 9.83 1.44
C LEU A 139 4.67 10.02 2.87
N MET A 140 5.56 10.36 3.80
CA MET A 140 5.24 10.59 5.21
C MET A 140 5.00 12.08 5.55
N ARG A 141 4.93 12.95 4.54
CA ARG A 141 4.74 14.38 4.76
C ARG A 141 3.30 14.65 5.20
N THR A 142 3.15 15.40 6.29
CA THR A 142 1.85 15.95 6.67
C THR A 142 1.32 16.87 5.58
N HIS A 143 0.09 16.61 5.15
CA HIS A 143 -0.65 17.48 4.26
C HIS A 143 -1.49 18.46 5.09
N TYR A 144 -1.50 19.73 4.68
CA TYR A 144 -2.32 20.78 5.29
C TYR A 144 -2.92 21.62 4.18
N GLU A 145 -4.23 21.81 4.22
CA GLU A 145 -4.94 22.65 3.25
C GLU A 145 -6.01 23.47 3.95
N SER A 146 -6.24 24.69 3.48
CA SER A 146 -7.29 25.57 3.99
C SER A 146 -8.14 26.09 2.85
N TYR A 147 -9.43 25.80 2.91
CA TYR A 147 -10.40 26.21 1.91
C TYR A 147 -11.42 27.17 2.54
N SER A 148 -11.60 28.34 1.93
CA SER A 148 -12.66 29.28 2.29
C SER A 148 -13.65 29.41 1.13
N ARG A 149 -14.93 29.22 1.40
CA ARG A 149 -16.00 29.36 0.39
C ARG A 149 -16.50 30.81 0.25
N GLY A 150 -15.69 31.78 0.69
CA GLY A 150 -16.02 33.21 0.68
C GLY A 150 -16.83 33.65 1.91
N PRO A 151 -17.34 34.91 1.92
CA PRO A 151 -17.84 35.59 3.13
C PRO A 151 -19.03 34.93 3.84
N LEU A 152 -19.76 34.05 3.13
CA LEU A 152 -20.98 33.39 3.60
C LEU A 152 -20.78 31.89 3.86
N GLY A 153 -19.58 31.36 3.63
CA GLY A 153 -19.27 29.95 3.77
C GLY A 153 -18.42 29.66 5.00
N PRO A 154 -18.38 28.40 5.46
CA PRO A 154 -17.44 28.00 6.49
C PRO A 154 -16.01 28.00 5.94
N ASP A 155 -15.07 28.43 6.77
CA ASP A 155 -13.66 28.13 6.54
C ASP A 155 -13.40 26.69 6.97
N ILE A 156 -12.75 25.93 6.09
CA ILE A 156 -12.41 24.53 6.30
C ILE A 156 -10.90 24.46 6.36
N HIS A 157 -10.35 24.04 7.49
CA HIS A 157 -8.95 23.63 7.58
C HIS A 157 -8.89 22.11 7.66
N PHE A 158 -7.99 21.51 6.90
CA PHE A 158 -7.78 20.08 6.87
C PHE A 158 -6.30 19.78 7.08
N SER A 159 -6.02 18.76 7.90
CA SER A 159 -4.69 18.18 7.97
C SER A 159 -4.76 16.65 7.89
N ALA A 160 -3.76 16.05 7.25
CA ALA A 160 -3.59 14.60 7.18
C ALA A 160 -2.13 14.27 7.50
N THR A 161 -1.91 13.60 8.62
CA THR A 161 -0.60 13.23 9.14
C THR A 161 -0.43 11.72 9.07
N PRO A 162 0.39 11.21 8.14
CA PRO A 162 0.70 9.79 8.07
C PRO A 162 1.71 9.40 9.15
N GLU A 163 1.60 8.18 9.66
CA GLU A 163 2.50 7.61 10.64
C GLU A 163 2.66 6.11 10.40
N ILE A 164 3.85 5.55 10.63
CA ILE A 164 4.05 4.09 10.62
C ILE A 164 4.38 3.62 12.03
N LYS A 165 3.54 2.75 12.58
CA LYS A 165 3.73 2.14 13.90
C LYS A 165 3.67 0.62 13.77
N ASN A 166 4.69 -0.08 14.26
CA ASN A 166 4.77 -1.56 14.26
C ASN A 166 4.55 -2.21 12.88
N GLY A 167 4.88 -1.53 11.79
CA GLY A 167 4.64 -2.02 10.42
C GLY A 167 3.23 -1.74 9.89
N HIS A 168 2.42 -0.97 10.60
CA HIS A 168 1.10 -0.52 10.18
C HIS A 168 1.15 0.94 9.76
N PHE A 169 0.47 1.28 8.66
CA PHE A 169 0.33 2.66 8.21
C PHE A 169 -0.93 3.24 8.84
N LEU A 170 -0.76 4.34 9.57
CA LEU A 170 -1.81 5.07 10.25
C LEU A 170 -1.95 6.43 9.57
N LEU A 171 -3.18 6.88 9.38
CA LEU A 171 -3.46 8.23 8.92
C LEU A 171 -4.29 8.95 9.96
N HIS A 172 -3.72 9.97 10.58
CA HIS A 172 -4.46 10.88 11.43
C HIS A 172 -4.99 12.04 10.58
N GLU A 173 -6.30 12.26 10.64
CA GLU A 173 -6.92 13.38 9.95
C GLU A 173 -7.59 14.32 10.93
N GLU A 174 -7.39 15.61 10.70
CA GLU A 174 -8.01 16.69 11.45
C GLU A 174 -8.81 17.57 10.51
N TRP A 175 -10.02 17.91 10.92
CA TRP A 175 -10.93 18.78 10.21
C TRP A 175 -11.39 19.89 11.15
N ILE A 176 -11.14 21.14 10.78
CA ILE A 176 -11.58 22.31 11.54
C ILE A 176 -12.53 23.10 10.65
N LEU A 177 -13.81 23.10 11.03
CA LEU A 177 -14.87 23.83 10.35
C LEU A 177 -15.17 25.09 11.18
N LYS A 178 -14.83 26.26 10.66
CA LYS A 178 -15.18 27.55 11.27
C LYS A 178 -16.35 28.14 10.50
N ALA A 179 -17.54 28.05 11.06
CA ALA A 179 -18.72 28.68 10.50
C ALA A 179 -18.76 30.17 10.87
N HIS A 180 -18.70 31.04 9.86
CA HIS A 180 -18.98 32.47 10.02
C HIS A 180 -20.47 32.70 9.76
N CYS A 181 -21.34 32.32 10.68
CA CYS A 181 -22.79 32.51 10.49
C CYS A 181 -23.47 33.11 11.72
N ASN A 182 -23.85 34.38 11.59
CA ASN A 182 -24.85 35.05 12.43
C ASN A 182 -26.28 34.88 11.87
N LEU A 183 -26.45 34.10 10.79
CA LEU A 183 -27.72 33.88 10.08
C LEU A 183 -28.12 32.39 10.17
N PRO A 184 -29.43 32.08 10.15
CA PRO A 184 -29.89 30.70 10.26
C PRO A 184 -29.48 29.90 9.01
N CYS A 185 -28.50 29.02 9.19
CA CYS A 185 -27.92 28.16 8.16
C CYS A 185 -28.93 27.12 7.63
N TYR A 186 -29.70 27.47 6.60
CA TYR A 186 -30.60 26.53 5.91
C TYR A 186 -30.02 25.93 4.62
N PHE A 187 -28.81 26.33 4.17
CA PHE A 187 -28.34 26.00 2.80
C PHE A 187 -26.93 25.43 2.65
N MET A 188 -26.18 25.15 3.73
CA MET A 188 -24.79 24.69 3.62
C MET A 188 -24.63 23.26 4.18
N ASN A 189 -24.99 22.27 3.37
CA ASN A 189 -24.60 20.89 3.65
C ASN A 189 -23.13 20.71 3.23
N VAL A 190 -22.20 20.88 4.17
CA VAL A 190 -20.81 20.44 3.97
C VAL A 190 -20.77 18.95 4.27
N TYR A 191 -20.62 18.15 3.22
CA TYR A 191 -20.41 16.72 3.37
C TYR A 191 -18.95 16.47 3.69
N VAL A 192 -18.67 16.11 4.94
CA VAL A 192 -17.36 15.60 5.37
C VAL A 192 -17.50 14.08 5.49
N PRO A 193 -16.88 13.29 4.61
CA PRO A 193 -16.89 11.84 4.74
C PRO A 193 -16.06 11.45 5.98
N ILE A 194 -16.76 11.23 7.09
CA ILE A 194 -16.14 10.82 8.36
C ILE A 194 -15.59 9.39 8.23
N CYS A 195 -16.15 8.55 7.35
CA CYS A 195 -15.64 7.22 7.00
C CYS A 195 -16.32 6.62 5.76
N ASN A 196 -15.57 6.06 4.80
CA ASN A 196 -16.13 5.28 3.68
C ASN A 196 -16.93 4.05 4.15
N HIS A 197 -16.67 3.54 5.36
CA HIS A 197 -17.48 2.45 5.94
C HIS A 197 -18.88 2.91 6.39
N ILE A 198 -19.08 4.21 6.65
CA ILE A 198 -20.39 4.77 7.05
C ILE A 198 -21.28 5.03 5.83
N ASP A 199 -20.70 5.28 4.65
CA ASP A 199 -21.49 5.36 3.40
C ASP A 199 -22.13 4.03 3.01
N LEU A 200 -21.56 2.90 3.44
CA LEU A 200 -22.15 1.57 3.30
C LEU A 200 -23.31 1.31 4.29
N LEU A 201 -23.43 2.12 5.35
CA LEU A 201 -24.45 2.01 6.39
C LEU A 201 -25.27 3.30 6.43
N GLY A 202 -26.07 3.53 5.38
CA GLY A 202 -26.84 4.75 5.14
C GLY A 202 -27.48 5.41 6.37
N CYS A 203 -26.75 6.33 7.00
CA CYS A 203 -27.22 7.10 8.15
C CYS A 203 -26.99 8.60 7.93
N SER A 204 -28.09 9.33 7.99
CA SER A 204 -28.20 10.78 7.84
C SER A 204 -27.44 11.55 8.95
N PRO A 205 -26.81 12.70 8.65
CA PRO A 205 -26.01 13.41 9.63
C PRO A 205 -26.89 14.27 10.55
N ARG A 206 -26.82 14.03 11.86
CA ARG A 206 -27.16 15.05 12.87
C ARG A 206 -25.90 15.48 13.59
N ASN A 207 -25.68 16.79 13.54
CA ASN A 207 -24.82 17.65 14.36
C ASN A 207 -23.95 16.94 15.40
N ASN A 208 -22.63 16.92 15.18
CA ASN A 208 -21.66 16.84 16.26
C ASN A 208 -20.39 17.60 15.87
N LEU A 209 -19.90 18.45 16.78
CA LEU A 209 -18.49 18.85 16.84
C LEU A 209 -17.67 17.56 16.90
N LEU A 210 -16.78 17.33 15.94
CA LEU A 210 -15.92 16.15 15.92
C LEU A 210 -14.46 16.60 15.93
N GLN A 211 -13.82 16.47 17.09
CA GLN A 211 -12.37 16.48 17.22
C GLN A 211 -11.80 15.10 16.83
N GLY A 212 -10.55 15.12 16.34
CA GLY A 212 -9.90 14.09 15.53
C GLY A 212 -10.12 12.63 15.92
N LYS A 213 -10.12 11.77 14.88
CA LYS A 213 -10.16 10.31 15.02
C LYS A 213 -8.96 9.69 14.34
N TRP A 214 -8.28 8.80 15.05
CA TRP A 214 -7.25 7.93 14.50
C TRP A 214 -7.90 6.84 13.65
N LYS A 215 -7.30 6.53 12.49
CA LYS A 215 -7.65 5.36 11.70
C LYS A 215 -6.41 4.56 11.34
N GLU A 216 -6.55 3.25 11.48
CA GLU A 216 -5.56 2.27 11.03
C GLU A 216 -5.92 1.84 9.61
N ALA A 217 -5.02 2.06 8.66
CA ALA A 217 -5.09 1.44 7.35
C ALA A 217 -4.27 0.15 7.44
N ALA A 218 -4.94 -0.96 7.76
CA ALA A 218 -4.32 -2.27 7.78
C ALA A 218 -4.17 -2.77 6.34
N VAL A 219 -2.98 -2.58 5.75
CA VAL A 219 -2.53 -3.43 4.64
C VAL A 219 -1.77 -4.58 5.29
N VAL A 220 -2.41 -5.74 5.37
CA VAL A 220 -1.74 -6.98 5.78
C VAL A 220 -0.82 -7.38 4.63
N LEU A 221 0.42 -6.91 4.67
CA LEU A 221 1.49 -7.51 3.86
C LEU A 221 1.80 -8.85 4.52
N ALA A 222 1.52 -9.94 3.80
CA ALA A 222 1.60 -11.31 4.29
C ALA A 222 2.87 -11.54 5.13
N LYS A 223 2.68 -12.06 6.35
CA LYS A 223 3.77 -12.53 7.20
C LYS A 223 4.33 -13.81 6.59
N HIS A 224 5.38 -13.70 5.79
CA HIS A 224 6.29 -14.83 5.56
C HIS A 224 7.46 -14.67 6.53
N ALA A 225 7.43 -15.49 7.58
CA ALA A 225 8.52 -15.72 8.52
C ALA A 225 9.32 -16.95 8.08
#